data_AF-A0A2E7LCH1-F1
#
_entry.id   AF-A0A2E7LCH1-F1
#
_cell.length_a   1.000
_cell.length_b   1.000
_cell.length_c   1.000
_cell.angle_alpha   90.00
_cell.angle_beta   90.00
_cell.angle_gamma   90.00
#
_symmetry.space_group_name_H-M   'P 1'
#
loop_
_entity.id
_entity.type
_entity.pdbx_description
1 polymer ?
#
loop_
_entity_poly.entity_id
_entity_poly.type
_entity_poly.pdbx_seq_one_letter_code
_entity_poly.pdbx_strand_id
1 'polypeptide(L)'
;MYFDSLSQPALGQVQYVATHTPGAFQAVQGLQAGSGFIVIQPGTFGLTGQVIGVVPSDMLAAELRDALSTALNRHRPSQLSYSQHRQAGTRAGIRWQSRVPNTARSGRQGDRSRGRRPRR
;
A
#
# COMPACT_ATOMS: atom_id res chain seq x y z
N MET A 1 4.55 -35.16 -20.68
CA MET A 1 4.97 -34.57 -19.40
C MET A 1 4.17 -33.29 -19.21
N TYR A 2 3.20 -33.28 -18.31
CA TYR A 2 2.42 -32.09 -17.98
C TYR A 2 3.19 -31.29 -16.93
N PHE A 3 3.67 -30.11 -17.30
CA PHE A 3 4.11 -29.12 -16.31
C PHE A 3 2.86 -28.42 -15.80
N ASP A 4 2.34 -28.90 -14.68
CA ASP A 4 1.46 -28.11 -13.83
C ASP A 4 2.31 -26.95 -13.31
N SER A 5 2.18 -25.76 -13.90
CA SER A 5 2.88 -24.58 -13.40
C SER A 5 2.24 -24.24 -12.06
N LEU A 6 2.81 -24.82 -10.99
CA LEU A 6 2.46 -24.49 -9.62
C LEU A 6 2.61 -22.98 -9.46
N SER A 7 1.48 -22.27 -9.57
CA SER A 7 1.38 -20.86 -9.21
C SER A 7 1.81 -20.78 -7.75
N GLN A 8 3.02 -20.29 -7.52
CA GLN A 8 3.56 -20.16 -6.17
C GLN A 8 2.55 -19.35 -5.35
N PRO A 9 2.20 -19.79 -4.13
CA PRO A 9 1.27 -19.04 -3.31
C PRO A 9 1.84 -17.64 -3.10
N ALA A 10 1.06 -16.61 -3.45
CA ALA A 10 1.44 -15.24 -3.19
C ALA A 10 1.52 -15.04 -1.67
N LEU A 11 2.73 -14.80 -1.16
CA LEU A 11 2.95 -14.51 0.26
C LEU A 11 2.78 -13.01 0.48
N GLY A 12 1.86 -12.63 1.37
CA GLY A 12 1.65 -11.23 1.71
C GLY A 12 0.27 -10.94 2.31
N GLN A 13 -0.02 -9.66 2.47
CA GLN A 13 -1.32 -9.17 2.89
C GLN A 13 -1.97 -8.40 1.72
N VAL A 14 -3.22 -8.71 1.43
CA VAL A 14 -4.05 -7.93 0.50
C VAL A 14 -5.09 -7.18 1.34
N GLN A 15 -5.30 -5.92 1.03
CA GLN A 15 -6.40 -5.13 1.57
C GLN A 15 -7.44 -4.97 0.46
N TYR A 16 -8.69 -5.32 0.77
CA TYR A 16 -9.81 -5.04 -0.12
C TYR A 16 -10.64 -3.91 0.47
N VAL A 17 -11.14 -3.05 -0.40
CA VAL A 17 -12.05 -1.96 -0.04
C VAL A 17 -13.15 -1.92 -1.08
N ALA A 18 -14.40 -2.06 -0.65
CA ALA A 18 -15.54 -1.79 -1.52
C ALA A 18 -15.76 -0.28 -1.62
N THR A 19 -15.95 0.21 -2.85
CA THR A 19 -16.26 1.61 -3.12
C THR A 19 -17.35 1.72 -4.15
N HIS A 20 -18.19 2.74 -4.03
CA HIS A 20 -19.17 3.12 -5.04
C HIS A 20 -18.86 4.46 -5.69
N THR A 21 -17.77 5.11 -5.26
CA THR A 21 -17.41 6.46 -5.69
C THR A 21 -16.01 6.47 -6.31
N PRO A 22 -15.89 6.62 -7.63
CA PRO A 22 -14.59 6.66 -8.32
C PRO A 22 -13.66 7.78 -7.80
N GLY A 23 -14.23 8.88 -7.33
CA GLY A 23 -13.48 10.02 -6.78
C GLY A 23 -12.58 9.68 -5.58
N ALA A 24 -12.85 8.58 -4.85
CA ALA A 24 -11.99 8.13 -3.76
C ALA A 24 -10.60 7.65 -4.24
N PHE A 25 -10.44 7.41 -5.55
CA PHE A 25 -9.23 6.81 -6.14
C PHE A 25 -8.55 7.75 -7.14
N GLN A 26 -8.76 9.07 -7.04
CA GLN A 26 -8.12 10.07 -7.90
C GLN A 26 -6.58 9.98 -7.93
N ALA A 27 -5.96 9.52 -6.83
CA ALA A 27 -4.52 9.33 -6.72
C ALA A 27 -4.00 8.03 -7.39
N VAL A 28 -4.89 7.23 -8.00
CA VAL A 28 -4.57 5.98 -8.68
C VAL A 28 -4.54 6.20 -10.18
N GLN A 29 -3.36 6.04 -10.77
CA GLN A 29 -3.15 6.16 -12.20
C GLN A 29 -3.69 4.95 -12.96
N GLY A 30 -4.33 5.20 -14.10
CA GLY A 30 -4.90 4.15 -14.95
C GLY A 30 -6.21 3.56 -14.41
N LEU A 31 -6.80 4.15 -13.36
CA LEU A 31 -8.10 3.73 -12.86
C LEU A 31 -9.19 4.05 -13.88
N GLN A 32 -9.95 3.01 -14.27
CA GLN A 32 -11.18 3.15 -15.02
C GLN A 32 -12.32 2.65 -14.15
N ALA A 33 -13.36 3.47 -13.99
CA ALA A 33 -14.53 3.11 -13.21
C ALA A 33 -15.32 2.02 -13.95
N GLY A 34 -15.58 0.91 -13.28
CA GLY A 34 -16.34 -0.22 -13.82
C GLY A 34 -16.64 -1.25 -12.73
N SER A 35 -17.53 -2.19 -13.03
CA SER A 35 -17.80 -3.33 -12.16
C SER A 35 -16.68 -4.38 -12.28
N GLY A 36 -16.24 -4.91 -11.15
CA GLY A 36 -15.19 -5.92 -11.09
C GLY A 36 -14.15 -5.63 -10.02
N PHE A 37 -12.98 -6.25 -10.14
CA PHE A 37 -11.85 -6.05 -9.25
C PHE A 37 -10.76 -5.25 -9.95
N ILE A 38 -10.21 -4.26 -9.26
CA ILE A 38 -9.05 -3.51 -9.73
C ILE A 38 -7.88 -3.83 -8.81
N VAL A 39 -6.79 -4.32 -9.39
CA VAL A 39 -5.55 -4.62 -8.66
C VAL A 39 -4.64 -3.41 -8.74
N ILE A 40 -4.31 -2.84 -7.59
CA ILE A 40 -3.56 -1.58 -7.50
C ILE A 40 -2.22 -1.86 -6.84
N GLN A 41 -1.13 -1.46 -7.50
CA GLN A 41 0.16 -1.34 -6.86
C GLN A 41 0.22 0.00 -6.12
N PRO A 42 0.47 0.02 -4.80
CA PRO A 42 0.72 1.27 -4.11
C PRO A 42 2.04 1.88 -4.59
N GLY A 43 2.06 3.21 -4.70
CA GLY A 43 3.30 3.96 -4.87
C GLY A 43 4.20 3.82 -3.63
N THR A 44 5.45 4.30 -3.73
CA THR A 44 6.48 4.10 -2.70
C THR A 44 6.03 4.42 -1.28
N PHE A 45 5.20 5.45 -1.08
CA PHE A 45 4.72 5.89 0.23
C PHE A 45 3.23 5.60 0.49
N GLY A 46 2.56 4.82 -0.38
CA GLY A 46 1.15 4.44 -0.22
C GLY A 46 0.13 5.58 -0.37
N LEU A 47 0.53 6.76 -0.85
CA LEU A 47 -0.37 7.90 -1.09
C LEU A 47 -0.93 7.95 -2.51
N THR A 48 -0.29 7.24 -3.43
CA THR A 48 -0.69 7.09 -4.82
C THR A 48 -0.72 5.62 -5.18
N GLY A 49 -1.24 5.29 -6.36
CA GLY A 49 -1.17 3.93 -6.88
C GLY A 49 -1.19 3.88 -8.39
N GLN A 50 -0.98 2.68 -8.92
CA GLN A 50 -1.10 2.38 -10.34
C GLN A 50 -1.90 1.09 -10.51
N VAL A 51 -2.84 1.09 -11.46
CA VAL A 51 -3.54 -0.14 -11.84
C VAL A 51 -2.56 -1.09 -12.52
N ILE A 52 -2.45 -2.30 -11.98
CA ILE A 52 -1.61 -3.39 -12.52
C ILE A 52 -2.44 -4.55 -13.09
N GLY A 53 -3.74 -4.55 -12.82
CA GLY A 53 -4.71 -5.49 -13.38
C GLY A 53 -6.15 -5.04 -13.18
N VAL A 54 -7.04 -5.46 -14.08
CA VAL A 54 -8.48 -5.29 -13.99
C VAL A 54 -9.11 -6.66 -14.24
N VAL A 55 -10.02 -7.07 -13.39
CA VAL A 55 -10.74 -8.34 -13.48
C VAL A 55 -12.24 -8.05 -13.61
N PRO A 56 -12.90 -8.49 -14.70
CA PRO A 56 -14.35 -8.34 -14.87
C PRO A 56 -15.15 -9.00 -13.74
N SER A 57 -16.34 -8.47 -13.47
CA SER A 57 -17.24 -9.00 -12.44
C SER A 57 -17.92 -10.33 -12.79
N ASP A 58 -17.95 -10.70 -14.08
CA ASP A 58 -18.57 -11.91 -14.62
C ASP A 58 -17.60 -13.08 -14.78
N MET A 59 -16.34 -12.91 -14.38
CA MET A 59 -15.30 -13.92 -14.47
C MET A 59 -15.53 -15.09 -13.49
N LEU A 60 -15.27 -16.32 -13.95
CA LEU A 60 -15.40 -17.51 -13.11
C LEU A 60 -14.33 -17.56 -12.01
N ALA A 61 -14.61 -18.25 -10.90
CA ALA A 61 -13.72 -18.28 -9.74
C ALA A 61 -12.30 -18.82 -10.05
N ALA A 62 -12.18 -19.81 -10.93
CA ALA A 62 -10.88 -20.35 -11.34
C ALA A 62 -10.07 -19.32 -12.14
N GLU A 63 -10.73 -18.62 -13.07
CA GLU A 63 -10.14 -17.58 -13.91
C GLU A 63 -9.75 -16.35 -13.10
N LEU A 64 -10.53 -16.02 -12.05
CA LEU A 64 -10.21 -14.94 -11.11
C LEU A 64 -8.86 -15.18 -10.42
N ARG A 65 -8.58 -16.43 -9.98
CA ARG A 65 -7.30 -16.78 -9.36
C ARG A 65 -6.13 -16.51 -10.31
N ASP A 66 -6.27 -16.94 -11.56
CA ASP A 66 -5.21 -16.79 -12.56
C ASP A 66 -5.02 -15.32 -12.97
N ALA A 67 -6.11 -14.56 -13.10
CA ALA A 67 -6.07 -13.14 -13.38
C ALA A 67 -5.38 -12.35 -12.24
N LEU A 68 -5.71 -12.66 -10.98
CA LEU A 68 -5.06 -12.06 -9.82
C LEU A 68 -3.58 -12.45 -9.73
N SER A 69 -3.25 -13.72 -9.95
CA SER A 69 -1.86 -14.21 -9.99
C SER A 69 -1.04 -13.47 -11.04
N THR A 70 -1.60 -13.31 -12.24
CA THR A 70 -0.98 -12.55 -13.35
C THR A 70 -0.74 -11.09 -12.96
N ALA A 71 -1.71 -10.44 -12.31
CA ALA A 71 -1.56 -9.07 -11.84
C ALA A 71 -0.48 -8.96 -10.76
N LEU A 72 -0.47 -9.88 -9.79
CA LEU A 72 0.52 -9.91 -8.69
C LEU A 72 1.94 -10.13 -9.20
N ASN A 73 2.15 -10.91 -10.26
CA ASN A 73 3.47 -11.08 -10.88
C ASN A 73 4.03 -9.78 -11.49
N ARG A 74 3.19 -8.77 -11.74
CA ARG A 74 3.62 -7.44 -12.20
C ARG A 74 4.00 -6.53 -11.03
N HIS A 75 3.68 -6.91 -9.80
CA HIS A 75 3.97 -6.10 -8.62
C HIS A 75 5.49 -5.95 -8.43
N ARG A 76 5.92 -4.71 -8.21
CA ARG A 76 7.30 -4.36 -7.88
C ARG A 76 7.34 -3.77 -6.48
N PRO A 77 7.70 -4.56 -5.45
CA PRO A 77 7.80 -4.04 -4.10
C PRO A 77 8.92 -3.00 -3.99
N SER A 78 8.77 -2.08 -3.05
CA SER A 78 9.84 -1.14 -2.73
C SER A 78 11.06 -1.90 -2.22
N GLN A 79 12.23 -1.57 -2.76
CA GLN A 79 13.52 -2.12 -2.32
C GLN A 79 14.12 -1.33 -1.14
N LEU A 80 13.43 -0.29 -0.67
CA LEU A 80 13.89 0.51 0.45
C LEU A 80 13.72 -0.27 1.76
N SER A 81 14.76 -0.27 2.59
CA SER A 81 14.61 -0.66 3.98
C SER A 81 13.66 0.29 4.71
N TYR A 82 13.14 -0.12 5.87
CA TYR A 82 12.27 0.72 6.68
C TYR A 82 12.89 2.09 7.00
N SER A 83 14.18 2.13 7.36
CA SER A 83 14.87 3.40 7.69
C SER A 83 15.05 4.29 6.48
N GLN A 84 15.42 3.71 5.33
CA GLN A 84 15.54 4.43 4.06
C GLN A 84 14.19 4.99 3.62
N HIS A 85 13.13 4.19 3.71
CA HIS A 85 11.77 4.59 3.39
C HIS A 85 11.33 5.79 4.24
N ARG A 86 11.52 5.72 5.56
CA ARG A 86 11.20 6.82 6.50
C ARG A 86 11.98 8.09 6.15
N GLN A 87 13.28 7.97 5.88
CA GLN A 87 14.12 9.12 5.57
C GLN A 87 13.75 9.75 4.23
N ALA A 88 13.50 8.93 3.20
CA ALA A 88 13.06 9.37 1.88
C ALA A 88 11.74 10.14 1.96
N GLY A 89 10.74 9.60 2.68
CA GLY A 89 9.47 10.28 2.89
C GLY A 89 9.64 11.62 3.62
N THR A 90 10.49 11.67 4.65
CA THR A 90 10.78 12.91 5.40
C THR A 90 11.42 13.98 4.51
N ARG A 91 12.43 13.60 3.69
CA ARG A 91 13.10 14.52 2.75
C ARG A 91 12.15 15.01 1.67
N ALA A 92 11.24 14.16 1.21
CA ALA A 92 10.22 14.51 0.23
C ALA A 92 9.04 15.30 0.82
N GLY A 93 9.07 15.63 2.13
CA GLY A 93 7.97 16.33 2.81
C GLY A 93 6.68 15.50 2.93
N ILE A 94 6.74 14.20 2.64
CA ILE A 94 5.60 13.30 2.67
C ILE A 94 5.22 12.99 4.12
N ARG A 95 3.97 13.28 4.46
CA ARG A 95 3.39 12.98 5.77
C ARG A 95 2.07 12.24 5.59
N TRP A 96 1.95 11.09 6.24
CA TRP A 96 0.67 10.40 6.34
C TRP A 96 -0.30 11.25 7.16
N GLN A 97 -1.50 11.50 6.62
CA GLN A 97 -2.57 12.20 7.30
C GLN A 97 -3.75 11.24 7.46
N SER A 98 -4.00 10.82 8.70
CA SER A 98 -5.18 10.00 8.99
C SER A 98 -6.43 10.86 9.05
N ARG A 99 -7.52 10.40 8.43
CA ARG A 99 -8.82 11.10 8.48
C ARG A 99 -9.45 11.05 9.87
N VAL A 100 -9.19 9.97 10.61
CA VAL A 100 -9.43 9.92 12.05
C VAL A 100 -8.21 10.58 12.71
N PRO A 101 -8.37 11.62 13.56
CA PRO A 101 -7.26 12.20 14.29
C PRO A 101 -6.50 11.08 15.00
N ASN A 102 -5.20 10.99 14.75
CA ASN A 102 -4.38 10.00 15.41
C ASN A 102 -4.23 10.45 16.87
N THR A 103 -5.15 10.03 17.75
CA THR A 103 -5.14 10.36 19.17
C THR A 103 -4.09 9.54 19.91
N ALA A 104 -2.85 9.54 19.41
CA ALA A 104 -1.70 9.05 20.15
C ALA A 104 -1.27 10.15 21.12
N ARG A 105 -1.80 10.04 22.36
CA ARG A 105 -1.37 10.66 23.60
C ARG A 105 -0.18 11.63 23.46
N SER A 106 -0.47 12.93 23.44
CA SER A 106 0.49 14.01 23.70
C SER A 106 1.01 13.91 25.15
N GLY A 107 1.85 12.91 25.42
CA GLY A 107 2.35 12.66 26.76
C GLY A 107 3.68 11.94 26.71
N ARG A 108 4.74 12.69 27.07
CA ARG A 108 6.12 12.25 27.38
C ARG A 108 7.13 12.19 26.23
N GLN A 109 7.28 13.29 25.49
CA GLN A 109 8.56 13.60 24.83
C GLN A 109 8.95 15.06 25.13
N GLY A 110 9.02 15.39 26.42
CA GLY A 110 9.28 16.75 26.87
C GLY A 110 9.91 16.81 28.25
N ASP A 111 10.76 15.84 28.61
CA ASP A 111 11.57 15.95 29.83
C ASP A 111 12.81 15.04 29.81
N ARG A 112 13.72 15.25 28.86
CA ARG A 112 15.09 14.70 28.94
C ARG A 112 16.18 15.76 28.73
N SER A 113 15.81 17.03 28.87
CA SER A 113 16.70 18.16 28.56
C SER A 113 16.71 19.22 29.66
N ARG A 114 16.65 18.84 30.95
CA ARG A 114 16.87 19.78 32.07
C ARG A 114 17.66 19.20 33.25
N GLY A 115 18.48 18.16 33.02
CA GLY A 115 19.48 17.70 33.99
C GLY A 115 20.83 18.38 33.81
N ARG A 116 20.90 19.70 34.03
CA ARG A 116 22.15 20.46 34.06
C ARG A 116 22.91 20.03 35.33
N ARG A 117 23.83 19.06 35.24
CA ARG A 117 24.72 18.70 36.35
C ARG A 117 25.66 19.89 36.65
N PRO A 118 25.61 20.49 37.85
CA PRO A 118 26.65 21.44 38.26
C PRO A 118 27.94 20.65 38.48
N ARG A 119 29.02 21.05 37.80
CA ARG A 119 30.37 20.64 38.19
C ARG A 119 30.78 21.55 39.35
N ARG A 120 31.05 20.95 40.51
CA ARG A 120 31.75 21.60 41.62
C ARG A 120 33.03 20.83 41.85
#